data_AF-A0A1V3IC81-F1
#
_entry.id   AF-A0A1V3IC81-F1
#
_cell.length_a   1.000
_cell.length_b   1.000
_cell.length_c   1.000
_cell.angle_alpha   90.00
_cell.angle_beta   90.00
_cell.angle_gamma   90.00
#
_symmetry.space_group_name_H-M   'P 1'
#
loop_
_entity.id
_entity.type
_entity.pdbx_description
1 polymer ?
#
loop_
_entity_poly.entity_id
_entity_poly.type
_entity_poly.pdbx_seq_one_letter_code
_entity_poly.pdbx_strand_id
1 'polypeptide(L)'
;MNRDEAFKYLNERNNTGLKPDGANFKILYEYSKKDRDLFMKAFQLAYGEHGLDVYFNDIHYRVINSEQGLFWKKDGDFIGNLLNKFLGPYYAEVLLMREQEMIIDSGNVNINNVAQITINTKKAIVSIKSNKSEIINNSYVLERNDFIKLINSIENIENNLLDNNKQDINDLNFLEQVKEKVPKLSSFIADIITIASPFL
;
A
#
# COMPACT_ATOMS: atom_id res chain seq x y z
N MET A 1 -17.98 -13.66 23.94
CA MET A 1 -17.02 -12.91 23.12
C MET A 1 -17.55 -12.79 21.72
N ASN A 2 -18.29 -11.72 21.50
CA ASN A 2 -18.53 -11.15 20.18
C ASN A 2 -17.34 -10.25 19.79
N ARG A 3 -17.44 -9.60 18.63
CA ARG A 3 -16.36 -8.78 18.06
C ARG A 3 -16.06 -7.53 18.88
N ASP A 4 -17.08 -6.83 19.39
CA ASP A 4 -16.89 -5.64 20.23
C ASP A 4 -16.24 -5.98 21.58
N GLU A 5 -16.67 -7.09 22.19
CA GLU A 5 -16.05 -7.66 23.39
C GLU A 5 -14.59 -8.04 23.15
N ALA A 6 -14.26 -8.54 21.95
CA ALA A 6 -12.88 -8.85 21.57
C ALA A 6 -12.02 -7.59 21.44
N PHE A 7 -12.51 -6.54 20.78
CA PHE A 7 -11.80 -5.25 20.70
C PHE A 7 -11.57 -4.64 22.07
N LYS A 8 -12.58 -4.62 22.94
CA LYS A 8 -12.45 -4.12 24.31
C LYS A 8 -11.39 -4.89 25.08
N TYR A 9 -11.45 -6.23 25.02
CA TYR A 9 -10.47 -7.11 25.66
C TYR A 9 -9.03 -6.88 25.17
N LEU A 10 -8.84 -6.64 23.87
CA LEU A 10 -7.52 -6.38 23.29
C LEU A 10 -7.00 -4.97 23.61
N ASN A 11 -7.87 -3.96 23.66
CA ASN A 11 -7.51 -2.58 23.97
C ASN A 11 -7.06 -2.38 25.44
N GLU A 12 -7.53 -3.22 26.35
CA GLU A 12 -7.12 -3.23 27.76
C GLU A 12 -5.73 -3.85 27.98
N ARG A 13 -5.11 -4.45 26.96
CA ARG A 13 -3.78 -5.07 27.04
C ARG A 13 -2.67 -4.13 26.58
N ASN A 14 -1.51 -4.23 27.22
CA ASN A 14 -0.29 -3.58 26.75
C ASN A 14 0.05 -4.06 25.34
N ASN A 15 -0.04 -3.14 24.37
CA ASN A 15 0.48 -3.32 23.02
C ASN A 15 1.75 -2.46 22.88
N THR A 16 2.81 -3.03 22.34
CA THR A 16 4.15 -2.42 22.32
C THR A 16 4.53 -1.87 20.94
N GLY A 17 3.66 -2.06 19.95
CA GLY A 17 3.97 -1.87 18.54
C GLY A 17 3.11 -0.86 17.78
N LEU A 18 2.47 0.11 18.44
CA LEU A 18 1.75 1.21 17.77
C LEU A 18 2.73 2.11 17.03
N LYS A 19 3.28 1.61 15.93
CA LYS A 19 4.20 2.33 15.06
C LYS A 19 3.47 2.57 13.74
N PRO A 20 3.23 3.83 13.35
CA PRO A 20 2.86 4.13 11.98
C PRO A 20 3.97 3.62 11.07
N ASP A 21 3.61 2.84 10.06
CA ASP A 21 4.50 2.37 8.99
C ASP A 21 3.95 2.92 7.66
N GLY A 22 4.24 4.19 7.40
CA GLY A 22 3.67 4.91 6.25
C GLY A 22 2.14 5.02 6.32
N ALA A 23 1.44 4.55 5.28
CA ALA A 23 -0.03 4.50 5.20
C ALA A 23 -0.66 3.37 6.03
N ASN A 24 0.16 2.48 6.58
CA ASN A 24 -0.26 1.32 7.34
C ASN A 24 0.03 1.51 8.82
N PHE A 25 -0.70 0.76 9.63
CA PHE A 25 -0.59 0.76 11.07
C PHE A 25 -0.40 -0.68 11.54
N LYS A 26 0.67 -0.93 12.29
CA LYS A 26 0.89 -2.24 12.91
C LYS A 26 0.48 -2.20 14.37
N ILE A 27 -0.12 -3.28 14.84
CA ILE A 27 -0.34 -3.51 16.27
C ILE A 27 0.34 -4.82 16.64
N LEU A 28 1.19 -4.75 17.66
CA LEU A 28 1.86 -5.90 18.25
C LEU A 28 1.34 -6.13 19.66
N TYR A 29 0.84 -7.32 19.90
CA TYR A 29 0.37 -7.77 21.20
C TYR A 29 1.33 -8.79 21.78
N GLU A 30 1.62 -8.64 23.06
CA GLU A 30 2.30 -9.64 23.88
C GLU A 30 1.28 -10.38 24.74
N TYR A 31 1.36 -11.70 24.79
CA TYR A 31 0.49 -12.50 25.65
C TYR A 31 1.20 -13.69 26.29
N SER A 32 0.69 -14.12 27.44
CA SER A 32 1.20 -15.26 28.19
C SER A 32 0.47 -16.54 27.80
N LYS A 33 1.05 -17.71 28.11
CA LYS A 33 0.39 -19.00 27.89
C LYS A 33 -0.96 -19.12 28.59
N LYS A 34 -1.10 -18.57 29.80
CA LYS A 34 -2.33 -18.66 30.60
C LYS A 34 -3.50 -17.97 29.94
N ASP A 35 -3.23 -16.93 29.16
CA ASP A 35 -4.25 -16.14 28.46
C ASP A 35 -4.46 -16.57 27.01
N ARG A 36 -3.69 -17.54 26.52
CA ARG A 36 -3.58 -17.87 25.09
C ARG A 36 -4.94 -18.12 24.45
N ASP A 37 -5.77 -18.97 25.02
CA ASP A 37 -7.01 -19.38 24.35
C ASP A 37 -8.00 -18.22 24.25
N LEU A 38 -8.13 -17.44 25.31
CA LEU A 38 -8.99 -16.25 25.34
C LEU A 38 -8.43 -15.15 24.43
N PHE A 39 -7.11 -14.94 24.46
CA PHE A 39 -6.43 -13.99 23.59
C PHE A 39 -6.58 -14.36 22.12
N MET A 40 -6.33 -15.61 21.75
CA MET A 40 -6.43 -16.07 20.38
C MET A 40 -7.85 -15.96 19.85
N LYS A 41 -8.84 -16.29 20.67
CA LYS A 41 -10.25 -16.11 20.33
C LYS A 41 -10.57 -14.63 20.07
N ALA A 42 -10.11 -13.73 20.94
CA ALA A 42 -10.29 -12.29 20.75
C ALA A 42 -9.59 -11.79 19.48
N PHE A 43 -8.34 -12.19 19.30
CA PHE A 43 -7.50 -11.76 18.18
C PHE A 43 -8.06 -12.23 16.83
N GLN A 44 -8.52 -13.49 16.72
CA GLN A 44 -9.18 -13.98 15.50
C GLN A 44 -10.51 -13.26 15.23
N LEU A 45 -11.31 -12.98 16.26
CA LEU A 45 -12.57 -12.25 16.07
C LEU A 45 -12.35 -10.79 15.64
N ALA A 46 -11.28 -10.15 16.13
CA ALA A 46 -10.94 -8.77 15.79
C ALA A 46 -10.25 -8.66 14.43
N TYR A 47 -9.30 -9.56 14.13
CA TYR A 47 -8.30 -9.41 13.08
C TYR A 47 -8.06 -10.66 12.21
N GLY A 48 -8.79 -11.76 12.41
CA GLY A 48 -8.48 -13.05 11.80
C GLY A 48 -8.81 -13.17 10.30
N GLU A 49 -9.53 -12.21 9.74
CA GLU A 49 -9.91 -12.19 8.33
C GLU A 49 -9.39 -10.93 7.64
N HIS A 50 -8.87 -11.12 6.42
CA HIS A 50 -8.47 -10.03 5.55
C HIS A 50 -9.67 -9.16 5.17
N GLY A 51 -9.48 -7.83 5.17
CA GLY A 51 -10.50 -6.86 4.78
C GLY A 51 -11.46 -6.44 5.91
N LEU A 52 -11.33 -7.00 7.11
CA LEU A 52 -12.14 -6.65 8.26
C LEU A 52 -11.98 -5.18 8.68
N ASP A 53 -13.09 -4.51 8.94
CA ASP A 53 -13.11 -3.11 9.41
C ASP A 53 -12.64 -2.99 10.85
N VAL A 54 -11.71 -2.08 11.11
CA VAL A 54 -11.14 -1.80 12.44
C VAL A 54 -11.16 -0.29 12.66
N TYR A 55 -11.63 0.15 13.84
CA TYR A 55 -11.62 1.55 14.22
C TYR A 55 -10.64 1.78 15.37
N PHE A 56 -9.73 2.72 15.20
CA PHE A 56 -8.77 3.12 16.22
C PHE A 56 -8.75 4.65 16.33
N ASN A 57 -9.10 5.20 17.50
CA ASN A 57 -9.27 6.64 17.73
C ASN A 57 -10.13 7.33 16.64
N ASP A 58 -11.31 6.76 16.34
CA ASP A 58 -12.25 7.23 15.32
C ASP A 58 -11.74 7.22 13.87
N ILE A 59 -10.56 6.64 13.62
CA ILE A 59 -10.01 6.43 12.28
C ILE A 59 -10.34 5.00 11.82
N HIS A 60 -10.85 4.87 10.60
CA HIS A 60 -11.17 3.60 9.97
C HIS A 60 -9.94 2.97 9.27
N TYR A 61 -9.79 1.67 9.46
CA TYR A 61 -8.76 0.83 8.87
C TYR A 61 -9.36 -0.49 8.40
N ARG A 62 -8.63 -1.19 7.50
CA ARG A 62 -8.91 -2.59 7.14
C ARG A 62 -7.73 -3.51 7.48
N VAL A 63 -8.04 -4.74 7.88
CA VAL A 63 -7.02 -5.77 8.13
C VAL A 63 -6.38 -6.23 6.81
N ILE A 64 -5.04 -6.15 6.72
CA ILE A 64 -4.27 -6.66 5.58
C ILE A 64 -3.84 -8.10 5.86
N ASN A 65 -3.20 -8.32 6.99
CA ASN A 65 -2.67 -9.61 7.42
C ASN A 65 -2.59 -9.66 8.95
N SER A 66 -2.63 -10.86 9.49
CA SER A 66 -2.44 -11.13 10.90
C SER A 66 -1.51 -12.33 11.08
N GLU A 67 -0.48 -12.18 11.90
CA GLU A 67 0.51 -13.23 12.18
C GLU A 67 0.62 -13.49 13.68
N GLN A 68 1.08 -14.69 14.02
CA GLN A 68 1.25 -15.14 15.40
C GLN A 68 2.56 -15.91 15.56
N GLY A 69 3.22 -15.76 16.70
CA GLY A 69 4.49 -16.44 16.94
C GLY A 69 4.99 -16.38 18.37
N LEU A 70 6.26 -16.72 18.55
CA LEU A 70 6.97 -16.72 19.83
C LEU A 70 8.04 -15.62 19.81
N PHE A 71 8.12 -14.81 20.87
CA PHE A 71 9.27 -13.94 21.06
C PHE A 71 10.48 -14.79 21.45
N TRP A 72 11.48 -14.89 20.57
CA TRP A 72 12.76 -15.49 20.90
C TRP A 72 13.67 -14.41 21.49
N LYS A 73 13.77 -14.35 22.82
CA LYS A 73 14.90 -13.66 23.47
C LYS A 73 16.14 -14.54 23.31
N LYS A 74 17.09 -14.12 22.48
CA LYS A 74 18.45 -14.69 22.47
C LYS A 74 19.23 -14.22 23.69
N ASP A 75 18.77 -14.59 24.87
CA ASP A 75 19.63 -14.58 26.06
C ASP A 75 20.23 -15.97 26.13
N GLY A 76 21.56 -16.08 26.10
CA GLY A 76 22.33 -17.31 25.92
C GLY A 76 22.22 -18.36 27.03
N ASP A 77 21.13 -18.37 27.78
CA ASP A 77 20.83 -19.31 28.86
C ASP A 77 19.87 -20.40 28.36
N PHE A 78 20.32 -21.66 28.43
CA PHE A 78 19.58 -22.83 27.94
C PHE A 78 18.28 -23.07 28.74
N ILE A 79 18.28 -22.78 30.05
CA ILE A 79 17.11 -22.93 30.92
C ILE A 79 16.09 -21.80 30.66
N GLY A 80 16.57 -20.56 30.49
CA GLY A 80 15.74 -19.43 30.08
C GLY A 80 15.07 -19.64 28.73
N ASN A 81 15.78 -20.18 27.74
CA ASN A 81 15.22 -20.52 26.42
C ASN A 81 14.18 -21.65 26.48
N LEU A 82 14.39 -22.66 27.33
CA LEU A 82 13.43 -23.75 27.52
C LEU A 82 12.15 -23.25 28.20
N LEU A 83 12.27 -22.42 29.25
CA LEU A 83 11.13 -21.81 29.94
C LEU A 83 10.36 -20.85 29.02
N ASN A 84 11.04 -20.01 28.24
CA ASN A 84 10.40 -19.13 27.25
C ASN A 84 9.64 -19.92 26.18
N LYS A 85 10.16 -21.08 25.76
CA LYS A 85 9.48 -22.00 24.82
C LYS A 85 8.20 -22.61 25.41
N PHE A 86 8.14 -22.81 26.73
CA PHE A 86 7.00 -23.43 27.42
C PHE A 86 6.00 -22.43 28.04
N LEU A 87 6.40 -21.19 28.31
CA LEU A 87 5.61 -20.20 29.07
C LEU A 87 5.34 -18.88 28.31
N GLY A 88 6.02 -18.63 27.18
CA GLY A 88 5.98 -17.34 26.48
C GLY A 88 7.00 -16.34 27.06
N PRO A 89 7.16 -15.16 26.42
CA PRO A 89 6.08 -14.41 25.78
C PRO A 89 5.77 -14.83 24.34
N TYR A 90 4.48 -14.97 24.05
CA TYR A 90 3.96 -15.13 22.70
C TYR A 90 3.64 -13.76 22.11
N TYR A 91 3.58 -13.68 20.79
CA TYR A 91 3.14 -12.49 20.08
C TYR A 91 2.05 -12.76 19.07
N ALA A 92 1.22 -11.75 18.86
CA ALA A 92 0.37 -11.65 17.68
C ALA A 92 0.52 -10.25 17.10
N GLU A 93 0.64 -10.16 15.78
CA GLU A 93 0.70 -8.89 15.07
C GLU A 93 -0.39 -8.80 14.01
N VAL A 94 -0.94 -7.61 13.86
CA VAL A 94 -1.89 -7.30 12.79
C VAL A 94 -1.39 -6.07 12.04
N LEU A 95 -1.42 -6.16 10.71
CA LEU A 95 -1.16 -5.06 9.82
C LEU A 95 -2.51 -4.49 9.33
N LEU A 96 -2.72 -3.21 9.58
CA LEU A 96 -3.93 -2.47 9.22
C LEU A 96 -3.60 -1.44 8.13
N MET A 97 -4.43 -1.34 7.11
CA MET A 97 -4.35 -0.29 6.09
C MET A 97 -5.34 0.81 6.43
N ARG A 98 -4.90 2.06 6.47
CA ARG A 98 -5.85 3.19 6.52
C ARG A 98 -6.47 3.34 5.14
N GLU A 99 -7.80 3.39 5.05
CA GLU A 99 -8.42 3.89 3.83
C GLU A 99 -8.10 5.39 3.72
N GLN A 100 -7.13 5.71 2.87
CA GLN A 100 -6.82 7.10 2.56
C GLN A 100 -7.86 7.62 1.55
N GLU A 101 -9.07 7.89 2.03
CA GLU A 101 -9.95 8.84 1.34
C GLU A 101 -9.63 10.25 1.85
N MET A 102 -8.99 11.06 1.02
CA MET A 102 -8.92 12.50 1.24
C MET A 102 -10.23 13.11 0.71
N ILE A 103 -11.21 13.30 1.58
CA ILE A 103 -12.43 14.07 1.27
C ILE A 103 -12.14 15.53 1.61
N ILE A 104 -11.96 16.36 0.58
CA ILE A 104 -11.83 17.81 0.71
C ILE A 104 -13.24 18.41 0.60
N ASP A 105 -13.87 18.66 1.74
CA ASP A 105 -15.11 19.46 1.82
C ASP A 105 -14.76 20.86 2.35
N SER A 106 -14.37 21.76 1.45
CA SER A 106 -14.15 23.16 1.79
C SER A 106 -14.65 24.08 0.68
N GLY A 107 -15.20 25.24 1.06
CA GLY A 107 -15.57 26.29 0.11
C GLY A 107 -14.37 26.96 -0.57
N ASN A 108 -13.14 26.70 -0.10
CA ASN A 108 -11.90 27.16 -0.72
C ASN A 108 -10.69 26.37 -0.16
N VAL A 109 -9.89 25.73 -1.02
CA VAL A 109 -8.57 25.19 -0.66
C VAL A 109 -7.51 26.09 -1.28
N ASN A 110 -6.71 26.74 -0.44
CA ASN A 110 -5.59 27.54 -0.90
C ASN A 110 -4.27 26.85 -0.55
N ILE A 111 -3.54 26.43 -1.58
CA ILE A 111 -2.21 25.84 -1.48
C ILE A 111 -1.22 26.83 -2.11
N ASN A 112 -0.60 27.67 -1.28
CA ASN A 112 0.40 28.65 -1.72
C ASN A 112 1.83 28.08 -1.56
N ASN A 113 2.76 28.53 -2.42
CA ASN A 113 4.19 28.20 -2.36
C ASN A 113 4.52 26.69 -2.43
N VAL A 114 3.82 25.94 -3.28
CA VAL A 114 4.16 24.54 -3.55
C VAL A 114 4.67 24.42 -4.98
N ALA A 115 5.85 23.79 -5.15
CA ALA A 115 6.46 23.63 -6.47
C ALA A 115 5.71 22.63 -7.36
N GLN A 116 5.07 21.62 -6.76
CA GLN A 116 4.27 20.61 -7.47
C GLN A 116 3.24 19.95 -6.54
N ILE A 117 2.04 19.68 -7.06
CA ILE A 117 1.02 18.82 -6.43
C ILE A 117 0.85 17.58 -7.30
N THR A 118 0.97 16.39 -6.71
CA THR A 118 0.80 15.10 -7.42
C THR A 118 -0.38 14.34 -6.82
N ILE A 119 -1.39 14.03 -7.65
CA ILE A 119 -2.56 13.23 -7.26
C ILE A 119 -2.52 11.91 -8.01
N ASN A 120 -1.98 10.87 -7.36
CA ASN A 120 -1.92 9.53 -7.92
C ASN A 120 -3.18 8.76 -7.54
N THR A 121 -4.19 8.78 -8.40
CA THR A 121 -5.36 7.89 -8.19
C THR A 121 -4.98 6.47 -8.57
N LYS A 122 -5.38 5.47 -7.78
CA LYS A 122 -5.23 4.05 -8.12
C LYS A 122 -5.76 3.73 -9.52
N LYS A 123 -6.81 4.46 -9.94
CA LYS A 123 -7.40 4.39 -11.29
C LYS A 123 -6.44 4.83 -12.40
N ALA A 124 -5.62 5.86 -12.17
CA ALA A 124 -4.65 6.35 -13.14
C ALA A 124 -3.55 5.31 -13.45
N ILE A 125 -3.01 4.66 -12.42
CA ILE A 125 -2.03 3.57 -12.60
C ILE A 125 -2.65 2.38 -13.35
N VAL A 126 -3.89 2.01 -13.02
CA VAL A 126 -4.61 0.93 -13.73
C VAL A 126 -4.80 1.28 -15.21
N SER A 127 -5.13 2.53 -15.53
CA SER A 127 -5.24 3.00 -16.92
C SER A 127 -3.92 2.92 -17.69
N ILE A 128 -2.80 3.34 -17.09
CA ILE A 128 -1.48 3.23 -17.74
C ILE A 128 -1.14 1.76 -18.03
N LYS A 129 -1.36 0.86 -17.06
CA LYS A 129 -1.14 -0.58 -17.25
C LYS A 129 -1.99 -1.16 -18.37
N SER A 130 -3.27 -0.79 -18.41
CA SER A 130 -4.19 -1.21 -19.47
C SER A 130 -3.72 -0.74 -20.85
N ASN A 131 -3.37 0.55 -20.97
CA ASN A 131 -2.88 1.12 -22.22
C ASN A 131 -1.58 0.46 -22.67
N LYS A 132 -0.64 0.20 -21.75
CA LYS A 132 0.59 -0.55 -22.05
C LYS A 132 0.30 -1.94 -22.59
N SER A 133 -0.63 -2.69 -21.96
CA SER A 133 -1.02 -4.02 -22.44
C SER A 133 -1.64 -3.98 -23.84
N GLU A 134 -2.49 -3.00 -24.13
CA GLU A 134 -3.05 -2.80 -25.48
C GLU A 134 -1.95 -2.50 -26.51
N ILE A 135 -0.91 -1.74 -26.15
CA ILE A 135 0.22 -1.45 -27.03
C ILE A 135 1.04 -2.71 -27.31
N ILE A 136 1.24 -3.57 -26.31
CA ILE A 136 2.01 -4.82 -26.45
C ILE A 136 1.25 -5.86 -27.28
N ASN A 137 -0.06 -5.98 -27.08
CA ASN A 137 -0.88 -7.04 -27.68
C ASN A 137 -1.29 -6.76 -29.13
N ASN A 138 -1.09 -5.53 -29.60
CA ASN A 138 -1.46 -5.12 -30.95
C ASN A 138 -0.22 -4.84 -31.82
N SER A 139 -0.36 -5.05 -33.13
CA SER A 139 0.72 -4.78 -34.10
C SER A 139 0.64 -3.35 -34.62
N TYR A 140 1.73 -2.60 -34.45
CA TYR A 140 1.87 -1.23 -34.94
C TYR A 140 3.03 -1.12 -35.93
N VAL A 141 2.92 -0.21 -36.89
CA VAL A 141 4.02 0.11 -37.81
C VAL A 141 4.98 1.03 -37.07
N LEU A 142 5.88 0.42 -36.30
CA LEU A 142 6.91 1.09 -35.52
C LEU A 142 8.20 0.25 -35.60
N GLU A 143 9.36 0.91 -35.71
CA GLU A 143 10.63 0.19 -35.70
C GLU A 143 10.82 -0.54 -34.37
N ARG A 144 11.45 -1.72 -34.41
CA ARG A 144 11.62 -2.56 -33.22
C ARG A 144 12.31 -1.82 -32.06
N ASN A 145 13.31 -0.99 -32.36
CA ASN A 145 14.03 -0.22 -31.35
C ASN A 145 13.16 0.87 -30.73
N ASP A 146 12.37 1.56 -31.55
CA ASP A 146 11.41 2.57 -31.08
C ASP A 146 10.29 1.93 -30.25
N PHE A 147 9.85 0.73 -30.62
CA PHE A 147 8.87 -0.03 -29.84
C PHE A 147 9.42 -0.44 -28.47
N ILE A 148 10.65 -0.94 -28.39
CA ILE A 148 11.30 -1.25 -27.11
C ILE A 148 11.42 0.01 -26.25
N LYS A 149 11.85 1.12 -26.86
CA LYS A 149 11.97 2.41 -26.17
C LYS A 149 10.61 2.90 -25.65
N LEU A 150 9.54 2.72 -26.42
CA LEU A 150 8.16 3.08 -26.02
C LEU A 150 7.73 2.32 -24.77
N ILE A 151 7.94 1.00 -24.74
CA ILE A 151 7.57 0.20 -23.57
C ILE A 151 8.38 0.62 -22.34
N ASN A 152 9.69 0.84 -22.51
CA ASN A 152 10.56 1.27 -21.40
C ASN A 152 10.17 2.67 -20.87
N SER A 153 9.86 3.63 -21.74
CA SER A 153 9.42 4.97 -21.32
C SER A 153 8.09 4.91 -20.55
N ILE A 154 7.14 4.06 -20.97
CA ILE A 154 5.88 3.84 -20.24
C ILE A 154 6.15 3.19 -18.87
N GLU A 155 7.06 2.21 -18.80
CA GLU A 155 7.47 1.57 -17.53
C GLU A 155 8.13 2.56 -16.58
N ASN A 156 9.02 3.42 -17.06
CA ASN A 156 9.65 4.45 -16.27
C ASN A 156 8.62 5.42 -15.69
N ILE A 157 7.65 5.85 -16.50
CA ILE A 157 6.56 6.72 -16.05
C ILE A 157 5.70 6.04 -14.98
N GLU A 158 5.34 4.78 -15.21
CA GLU A 158 4.58 3.99 -14.26
C GLU A 158 5.31 3.90 -12.90
N ASN A 159 6.58 3.52 -12.92
CA ASN A 159 7.41 3.41 -11.72
C ASN A 159 7.58 4.77 -11.03
N ASN A 160 7.84 5.83 -11.78
CA ASN A 160 7.97 7.17 -11.22
C ASN A 160 6.67 7.65 -10.58
N LEU A 161 5.51 7.33 -11.16
CA LEU A 161 4.22 7.64 -10.53
C LEU A 161 4.01 6.84 -9.25
N LEU A 162 4.33 5.54 -9.23
CA LEU A 162 4.22 4.68 -8.05
C LEU A 162 5.13 5.14 -6.91
N ASP A 163 6.36 5.54 -7.24
CA ASP A 163 7.38 5.98 -6.28
C ASP A 163 7.27 7.47 -5.93
N ASN A 164 6.33 8.20 -6.53
CA ASN A 164 6.15 9.65 -6.40
C ASN A 164 7.39 10.46 -6.82
N ASN A 165 8.14 9.97 -7.79
CA ASN A 165 9.27 10.66 -8.40
C ASN A 165 8.82 11.65 -9.48
N LYS A 166 9.68 12.63 -9.76
CA LYS A 166 9.50 13.51 -10.90
C LYS A 166 9.62 12.72 -12.21
N GLN A 167 8.73 13.00 -13.16
CA GLN A 167 8.79 12.39 -14.49
C GLN A 167 10.01 12.86 -15.28
N ASP A 168 10.62 11.95 -16.04
CA ASP A 168 11.67 12.30 -17.00
C ASP A 168 11.04 12.96 -18.23
N ILE A 169 11.45 14.20 -18.50
CA ILE A 169 10.97 14.96 -19.65
C ILE A 169 11.33 14.28 -20.98
N ASN A 170 12.41 13.49 -21.03
CA ASN A 170 12.80 12.76 -22.23
C ASN A 170 11.82 11.63 -22.56
N ASP A 171 11.29 10.95 -21.54
CA ASP A 171 10.27 9.92 -21.71
C ASP A 171 8.96 10.53 -22.20
N LEU A 172 8.54 11.67 -21.62
CA LEU A 172 7.34 12.40 -22.05
C LEU A 172 7.48 12.94 -23.49
N ASN A 173 8.62 13.55 -23.82
CA ASN A 173 8.90 14.03 -25.18
C ASN A 173 8.94 12.89 -26.19
N PHE A 174 9.48 11.73 -25.81
CA PHE A 174 9.50 10.56 -26.68
C PHE A 174 8.09 10.03 -26.95
N LEU A 175 7.25 9.94 -25.93
CA LEU A 175 5.84 9.61 -26.08
C LEU A 175 5.12 10.59 -27.02
N GLU A 176 5.34 11.89 -26.86
CA GLU A 176 4.75 12.92 -27.74
C GLU A 176 5.15 12.72 -29.22
N GLN A 177 6.42 12.38 -29.49
CA GLN A 177 6.88 12.05 -30.84
C GLN A 177 6.20 10.81 -31.41
N VAL A 178 6.02 9.75 -30.60
CA VAL A 178 5.32 8.53 -31.04
C VAL A 178 3.84 8.80 -31.29
N LYS A 179 3.21 9.63 -30.47
CA LYS A 179 1.82 10.09 -30.63
C LYS A 179 1.58 10.74 -32.00
N GLU A 180 2.53 11.57 -32.45
CA GLU A 180 2.49 12.25 -33.74
C GLU A 180 2.80 11.31 -34.91
N LYS A 181 3.81 10.43 -34.76
CA LYS A 181 4.27 9.52 -35.81
C LYS A 181 3.31 8.34 -36.06
N VAL A 182 2.62 7.86 -35.02
CA VAL A 182 1.77 6.67 -35.08
C VAL A 182 0.35 7.01 -34.62
N PRO A 183 -0.52 7.47 -35.53
CA PRO A 183 -1.89 7.90 -35.19
C PRO A 183 -2.71 6.85 -34.42
N LYS A 184 -2.48 5.56 -34.68
CA LYS A 184 -3.15 4.46 -33.97
C LYS A 184 -2.79 4.34 -32.49
N LEU A 185 -1.65 4.87 -32.09
CA LEU A 185 -1.20 4.92 -30.69
C LEU A 185 -1.57 6.24 -30.00
N SER A 186 -2.09 7.20 -30.77
CA SER A 186 -2.20 8.59 -30.33
C SER A 186 -3.07 8.77 -29.09
N SER A 187 -4.25 8.13 -29.06
CA SER A 187 -5.16 8.21 -27.89
C SER A 187 -4.54 7.57 -26.65
N PHE A 188 -3.97 6.37 -26.77
CA PHE A 188 -3.37 5.67 -25.63
C PHE A 188 -2.20 6.45 -25.03
N ILE A 189 -1.38 7.05 -25.88
CA ILE A 189 -0.23 7.86 -25.45
C ILE A 189 -0.69 9.19 -24.85
N ALA A 190 -1.68 9.86 -25.46
CA ALA A 190 -2.25 11.08 -24.91
C ALA A 190 -2.80 10.88 -23.49
N ASP A 191 -3.47 9.76 -23.25
CA ASP A 191 -3.97 9.40 -21.91
C ASP A 191 -2.82 9.22 -20.91
N ILE A 192 -1.75 8.52 -21.30
CA ILE A 192 -0.57 8.32 -20.44
C ILE A 192 0.11 9.66 -20.11
N ILE A 193 0.29 10.55 -21.10
CA ILE A 193 0.89 11.88 -20.90
C ILE A 193 0.02 12.72 -19.96
N THR A 194 -1.30 12.72 -20.17
CA THR A 194 -2.25 13.47 -19.34
C THR A 194 -2.19 13.02 -17.88
N ILE A 195 -2.03 11.72 -17.64
CA ILE A 195 -1.86 11.17 -16.29
C ILE A 195 -0.50 11.55 -15.70
N ALA A 196 0.57 11.41 -16.48
CA ALA A 196 1.94 11.62 -16.01
C ALA A 196 2.25 13.10 -15.76
N SER A 197 1.60 13.99 -16.49
CA SER A 197 1.78 15.44 -16.38
C SER A 197 0.46 16.16 -16.66
N PRO A 198 -0.45 16.23 -15.67
CA PRO A 198 -1.76 16.86 -15.83
C PRO A 198 -1.70 18.37 -16.13
N PHE A 199 -0.50 18.98 -16.09
CA PHE A 199 -0.26 20.40 -16.30
C PHE A 199 0.83 20.69 -17.35
N LEU A 200 1.10 19.76 -18.28
CA LEU A 200 1.89 20.08 -19.47
C LEU A 200 1.14 21.08 -20.37
#